data_AF-A0A970MQZ5-F1
#
_entry.id   AF-A0A970MQZ5-F1
#
_cell.length_a   1.000
_cell.length_b   1.000
_cell.length_c   1.000
_cell.angle_alpha   90.00
_cell.angle_beta   90.00
_cell.angle_gamma   90.00
#
_symmetry.space_group_name_H-M   'P 1'
#
loop_
_entity.id
_entity.type
_entity.pdbx_description
1 polymer ?
#
loop_
_entity_poly.entity_id
_entity_poly.type
_entity_poly.pdbx_seq_one_letter_code
_entity_poly.pdbx_strand_id
1 'polypeptide(L)'
;MKREYGLVVVFSFLVFVSLLSTSCGTCNKVKLQEGEFKASGIVKKLPNLQGSCAWVVETKDGKQYQALELPREFLVDGQKIKFHYLPVPDMRSKCMTGDIIKITHVKKR
;
A
#
# COMPACT_ATOMS: atom_id res chain seq x y z
N MET A 1 61.81 -28.66 -1.05
CA MET A 1 60.82 -27.68 -1.57
C MET A 1 59.43 -28.11 -1.11
N LYS A 2 58.91 -27.53 -0.02
CA LYS A 2 57.60 -27.88 0.57
C LYS A 2 57.10 -26.66 1.36
N ARG A 3 56.60 -25.64 0.68
CA ARG A 3 56.15 -24.39 1.31
C ARG A 3 55.06 -23.65 0.52
N GLU A 4 54.15 -24.37 -0.15
CA GLU A 4 53.09 -23.70 -0.95
C GLU A 4 51.65 -24.10 -0.58
N TYR A 5 51.44 -25.08 0.31
CA TYR A 5 50.08 -25.56 0.63
C TYR A 5 49.35 -24.77 1.72
N GLY A 6 50.02 -23.86 2.44
CA GLY A 6 49.41 -23.11 3.54
C GLY A 6 48.52 -21.93 3.09
N LEU A 7 48.87 -21.29 1.98
CA LEU A 7 48.20 -20.06 1.54
C LEU A 7 46.82 -20.33 0.92
N VAL A 8 46.68 -21.45 0.20
CA VAL A 8 45.44 -21.81 -0.52
C VAL A 8 44.30 -22.18 0.43
N VAL A 9 44.61 -22.81 1.56
CA VAL A 9 43.60 -23.24 2.54
C VAL A 9 43.02 -22.06 3.32
N VAL A 10 43.85 -21.06 3.63
CA VAL A 10 43.43 -19.83 4.32
C VAL A 10 42.53 -18.97 3.43
N PHE A 11 42.85 -18.87 2.13
CA PHE A 11 42.00 -18.14 1.18
C PHE A 11 40.64 -18.79 0.97
N SER A 12 40.56 -20.13 0.95
CA SER A 12 39.29 -20.85 0.77
C SER A 12 38.34 -20.68 1.98
N PHE A 13 38.88 -20.65 3.20
CA PHE A 13 38.08 -20.45 4.41
C PHE A 13 37.50 -19.02 4.55
N LEU A 14 38.22 -18.00 4.07
CA LEU A 14 37.77 -16.60 4.15
C LEU A 14 36.59 -16.29 3.21
N VAL A 15 36.48 -16.99 2.08
CA VAL A 15 35.34 -16.81 1.15
C VAL A 15 34.04 -17.37 1.74
N PHE A 16 34.10 -18.46 2.52
CA PHE A 16 32.91 -19.10 3.07
C PHE A 16 32.23 -18.30 4.20
N VAL A 17 32.98 -17.54 5.00
CA VAL A 17 32.42 -16.72 6.10
C VAL A 17 31.67 -15.49 5.57
N SER A 18 31.98 -15.04 4.35
CA SER A 18 31.36 -13.86 3.74
C SER A 18 29.92 -14.11 3.26
N LEU A 19 29.53 -15.38 3.06
CA LEU A 19 28.22 -15.74 2.53
C LEU A 19 27.09 -15.75 3.59
N LEU A 20 27.42 -15.66 4.88
CA LEU A 20 26.44 -15.77 5.97
C LEU A 20 25.84 -14.43 6.42
N SER A 21 26.35 -13.30 5.94
CA SER A 21 25.95 -11.97 6.43
C SER A 21 24.75 -11.34 5.72
N THR A 22 24.12 -12.03 4.76
CA THR A 22 22.98 -11.51 4.00
C THR A 22 21.64 -12.07 4.49
N SER A 23 21.43 -12.15 5.80
CA SER A 23 20.07 -12.26 6.35
C SER A 23 19.47 -10.86 6.48
N CYS A 24 19.24 -10.22 5.32
CA CYS A 24 18.57 -8.93 5.26
C CYS A 24 17.14 -9.10 5.76
N GLY A 25 16.81 -8.37 6.82
CA GLY A 25 15.67 -8.58 7.68
C GLY A 25 14.34 -8.79 6.96
N THR A 26 13.52 -9.66 7.55
CA THR A 26 12.08 -9.72 7.35
C THR A 26 11.48 -8.35 7.68
N CYS A 27 11.48 -7.45 6.70
CA CYS A 27 10.56 -6.34 6.66
C CYS A 27 9.17 -6.96 6.60
N ASN A 28 8.40 -6.76 7.67
CA ASN A 28 6.99 -7.11 7.78
C ASN A 28 6.21 -6.28 6.75
N LYS A 29 6.34 -6.62 5.47
CA LYS A 29 5.52 -6.07 4.39
C LYS A 29 4.15 -6.68 4.62
N VAL A 30 3.23 -5.86 5.13
CA VAL A 30 1.79 -6.09 4.99
C VAL A 30 1.58 -6.64 3.59
N LYS A 31 1.26 -7.94 3.49
CA LYS A 31 1.03 -8.62 2.21
C LYS A 31 -0.12 -7.89 1.55
N LEU A 32 0.20 -6.97 0.64
CA LEU A 32 -0.77 -6.42 -0.28
C LEU A 32 -1.30 -7.60 -1.08
N GLN A 33 -2.62 -7.76 -1.12
CA GLN A 33 -3.19 -8.74 -2.03
C GLN A 33 -2.88 -8.33 -3.47
N GLU A 34 -2.79 -9.33 -4.35
CA GLU A 34 -2.59 -9.10 -5.77
C GLU A 34 -3.74 -8.24 -6.32
N GLY A 35 -3.41 -7.09 -6.92
CA GLY A 35 -4.40 -6.09 -7.36
C GLY A 35 -4.75 -4.99 -6.35
N GLU A 36 -4.17 -5.00 -5.14
CA GLU A 36 -4.37 -3.95 -4.13
C GLU A 36 -3.43 -2.76 -4.37
N PHE A 37 -4.00 -1.56 -4.49
CA PHE A 37 -3.27 -0.32 -4.74
C PHE A 37 -3.19 0.54 -3.48
N LYS A 38 -2.09 1.28 -3.32
CA LYS A 38 -1.93 2.26 -2.23
C LYS A 38 -2.12 3.67 -2.75
N ALA A 39 -3.03 4.42 -2.14
CA ALA A 39 -3.23 5.82 -2.43
C ALA A 39 -3.25 6.68 -1.16
N SER A 40 -3.05 7.98 -1.37
CA SER A 40 -3.26 9.00 -0.34
C SER A 40 -4.24 10.01 -0.89
N GLY A 41 -5.25 10.37 -0.10
CA GLY A 41 -6.30 11.26 -0.53
C GLY A 41 -6.90 12.06 0.62
N ILE A 42 -7.83 12.92 0.25
CA ILE A 42 -8.61 13.76 1.14
C ILE A 42 -10.06 13.33 1.03
N VAL A 43 -10.68 13.07 2.18
CA VAL A 43 -12.10 12.80 2.25
C VAL A 43 -12.85 14.12 2.03
N LYS A 44 -13.72 14.15 1.03
CA LYS A 44 -14.58 15.30 0.74
C LYS A 44 -16.05 14.90 0.86
N LYS A 45 -16.82 15.79 1.49
CA LYS A 45 -18.27 15.70 1.55
C LYS A 45 -18.89 16.50 0.41
N LEU A 46 -19.66 15.83 -0.43
CA LEU A 46 -20.42 16.46 -1.51
C LEU A 46 -21.76 16.96 -0.98
N PRO A 47 -22.03 18.27 -1.05
CA PRO A 47 -23.25 18.86 -0.47
C PRO A 47 -24.53 18.47 -1.22
N ASN A 48 -24.41 18.08 -2.50
CA ASN A 48 -25.55 17.76 -3.38
C ASN A 48 -26.01 16.29 -3.31
N LEU A 49 -25.31 15.46 -2.54
CA LEU A 49 -25.57 14.03 -2.41
C LEU A 49 -25.90 13.70 -0.95
N GLN A 50 -26.79 12.74 -0.74
CA GLN A 50 -27.18 12.28 0.60
C GLN A 50 -26.75 10.84 0.83
N GLY A 51 -26.55 10.47 2.10
CA GLY A 51 -26.17 9.11 2.52
C GLY A 51 -24.73 8.75 2.18
N SER A 52 -24.48 7.48 1.87
CA SER A 52 -23.13 6.94 1.59
C SER A 52 -22.48 7.54 0.34
N CYS A 53 -23.27 8.15 -0.55
CA CYS A 53 -22.75 8.84 -1.73
C CYS A 53 -22.30 10.27 -1.47
N ALA A 54 -22.59 10.82 -0.30
CA ALA A 54 -22.11 12.15 0.07
C ALA A 54 -20.60 12.17 0.30
N TRP A 55 -19.92 11.02 0.34
CA TRP A 55 -18.51 10.93 0.74
C TRP A 55 -17.68 10.36 -0.39
N VAL A 56 -16.65 11.11 -0.79
CA VAL A 56 -15.67 10.70 -1.79
C VAL A 56 -14.26 10.92 -1.30
N VAL A 57 -13.33 10.17 -1.88
CA VAL A 57 -11.91 10.32 -1.60
C VAL A 57 -11.24 10.88 -2.84
N GLU A 58 -10.73 12.10 -2.75
CA GLU A 58 -9.97 12.74 -3.81
C GLU A 58 -8.48 12.49 -3.59
N THR A 59 -7.82 11.84 -4.54
CA THR A 59 -6.36 11.65 -4.48
C THR A 59 -5.63 12.89 -4.94
N LYS A 60 -4.33 12.96 -4.63
CA LYS A 60 -3.45 14.03 -5.09
C LYS A 60 -3.39 14.16 -6.62
N ASP A 61 -3.67 13.07 -7.33
CA ASP A 61 -3.65 13.00 -8.79
C ASP A 61 -4.94 13.54 -9.41
N GLY A 62 -5.84 14.11 -8.60
CA GLY A 62 -7.13 14.64 -9.04
C GLY A 62 -8.19 13.57 -9.30
N LYS A 63 -7.90 12.30 -9.03
CA LYS A 63 -8.88 11.22 -9.18
C LYS A 63 -9.83 11.20 -7.99
N GLN A 64 -11.12 11.06 -8.28
CA GLN A 64 -12.15 10.90 -7.28
C GLN A 64 -12.59 9.45 -7.22
N TYR A 65 -12.54 8.88 -6.02
CA TYR A 65 -12.94 7.52 -5.77
C TYR A 65 -14.13 7.47 -4.84
N GLN A 66 -15.09 6.62 -5.18
CA GLN A 66 -16.20 6.29 -4.32
C GLN A 66 -15.85 5.03 -3.53
N ALA A 67 -15.67 5.19 -2.21
CA ALA A 67 -15.48 4.05 -1.33
C ALA A 67 -16.84 3.33 -1.11
N LEU A 68 -16.89 2.02 -1.32
CA LEU A 68 -18.08 1.21 -0.99
C LEU A 68 -18.40 1.27 0.50
N GLU A 69 -17.36 1.15 1.31
CA GLU A 69 -17.42 1.21 2.76
C GLU A 69 -16.22 2.01 3.25
N LEU A 70 -16.50 3.10 3.97
CA LEU A 70 -15.50 3.84 4.72
C LEU A 70 -15.92 3.86 6.19
N PRO A 71 -15.04 3.50 7.13
CA PRO A 71 -15.40 3.54 8.54
C PRO A 71 -15.75 4.97 8.96
N ARG A 72 -16.76 5.10 9.84
CA ARG A 72 -17.30 6.41 10.24
C ARG A 72 -16.26 7.35 10.84
N GLU A 73 -15.22 6.79 11.46
CA GLU A 73 -14.09 7.51 12.03
C GLU A 73 -13.25 8.31 11.02
N PHE A 74 -13.41 8.00 9.73
CA PHE A 74 -12.74 8.68 8.62
C PHE A 74 -13.71 9.51 7.77
N LEU A 75 -15.02 9.50 8.06
CA LEU A 75 -16.04 10.33 7.40
C LEU A 75 -16.01 11.77 7.98
N VAL A 76 -14.86 12.42 7.83
CA VAL A 76 -14.63 13.79 8.26
C VAL A 76 -14.20 14.58 7.03
N ASP A 77 -14.93 15.66 6.74
CA ASP A 77 -14.61 16.51 5.59
C ASP A 77 -13.22 17.14 5.75
N GLY A 78 -12.41 17.08 4.69
CA GLY A 78 -11.02 17.53 4.71
C GLY A 78 -10.03 16.56 5.35
N GLN A 79 -10.47 15.38 5.83
CA GLN A 79 -9.57 14.42 6.46
C GLN A 79 -8.59 13.82 5.45
N LYS A 80 -7.30 13.98 5.73
CA LYS A 80 -6.23 13.33 4.97
C LYS A 80 -6.10 11.88 5.43
N ILE A 81 -6.20 10.95 4.49
CA ILE A 81 -6.07 9.52 4.76
C ILE A 81 -5.04 8.87 3.82
N LYS A 82 -4.38 7.83 4.32
CA LYS A 82 -3.67 6.86 3.50
C LYS A 82 -4.48 5.58 3.50
N PHE A 83 -4.77 5.06 2.32
CA PHE A 83 -5.63 3.89 2.20
C PHE A 83 -5.08 2.94 1.13
N HIS A 84 -5.43 1.68 1.31
CA HIS A 84 -5.28 0.65 0.31
C HIS A 84 -6.64 0.34 -0.26
N TYR A 85 -6.69 0.05 -1.55
CA TYR A 85 -7.94 -0.19 -2.23
C TYR A 85 -7.82 -1.23 -3.34
N LEU A 86 -8.96 -1.87 -3.60
CA LEU A 86 -9.19 -2.73 -4.75
C LEU A 86 -10.19 -2.03 -5.68
N PRO A 87 -9.86 -1.79 -6.96
CA PRO A 87 -10.80 -1.28 -7.93
C PRO A 87 -11.88 -2.33 -8.22
N VAL A 88 -13.14 -1.90 -8.34
CA VAL A 88 -14.27 -2.79 -8.68
C VAL A 88 -14.80 -2.36 -10.06
N PRO A 89 -14.18 -2.84 -11.16
CA PRO A 89 -14.47 -2.35 -12.51
C PRO A 89 -15.89 -2.68 -13.00
N ASP A 90 -16.50 -3.75 -12.49
CA ASP A 90 -17.86 -4.18 -12.87
C ASP A 90 -18.98 -3.37 -12.21
N MET A 91 -18.64 -2.42 -11.33
CA MET A 91 -19.61 -1.52 -10.72
C MET A 91 -19.44 -0.09 -11.21
N ARG A 92 -20.45 0.43 -11.92
CA ARG A 92 -20.57 1.87 -12.14
C ARG A 92 -21.01 2.54 -10.85
N SER A 93 -20.41 3.69 -10.51
CA SER A 93 -20.87 4.47 -9.37
C SER A 93 -22.35 4.76 -9.49
N LYS A 94 -23.14 4.28 -8.53
CA LYS A 94 -24.57 4.61 -8.38
C LYS A 94 -24.79 6.13 -8.35
N CYS A 95 -23.75 6.87 -8.00
CA CYS A 95 -23.76 8.30 -7.81
C CYS A 95 -22.95 9.07 -8.88
N MET A 96 -22.45 8.37 -9.91
CA MET A 96 -21.72 8.94 -11.05
C MET A 96 -20.53 9.85 -10.65
N THR A 97 -19.98 9.63 -9.46
CA THR A 97 -19.00 10.53 -8.83
C THR A 97 -17.55 10.07 -9.02
N GLY A 98 -17.34 8.90 -9.61
CA GLY A 98 -16.00 8.35 -9.84
C GLY A 98 -15.98 6.83 -9.89
N ASP A 99 -14.77 6.28 -9.86
CA ASP A 99 -14.55 4.84 -9.83
C ASP A 99 -14.88 4.28 -8.45
N ILE A 100 -15.61 3.15 -8.42
CA ILE A 100 -15.89 2.44 -7.18
C ILE A 100 -14.64 1.68 -6.74
N ILE A 101 -14.26 1.91 -5.49
CA ILE A 101 -13.16 1.20 -4.84
C ILE A 101 -13.64 0.55 -3.55
N LYS A 102 -13.06 -0.62 -3.25
CA LYS A 102 -13.19 -1.25 -1.94
C LYS A 102 -11.95 -0.92 -1.12
N ILE A 103 -12.13 -0.22 0.00
CA ILE A 103 -11.03 0.09 0.90
C ILE A 103 -10.78 -1.12 1.80
N THR A 104 -9.56 -1.66 1.71
CA THR A 104 -9.09 -2.81 2.48
C THR A 104 -8.37 -2.39 3.75
N HIS A 105 -7.67 -1.26 3.69
CA HIS A 105 -6.93 -0.72 4.82
C HIS A 105 -6.97 0.81 4.77
N VAL A 106 -7.19 1.47 5.91
CA VAL A 106 -7.19 2.93 5.98
C VAL A 106 -6.56 3.39 7.29
N LYS A 107 -5.78 4.46 7.19
CA LYS A 107 -5.18 5.11 8.36
C LYS A 107 -5.17 6.62 8.19
N LYS A 108 -5.27 7.33 9.32
CA LYS A 108 -5.17 8.79 9.37
C LYS A 108 -3.73 9.18 9.00
N ARG A 109 -3.59 10.30 8.31
CA ARG A 109 -2.29 10.87 7.94
C ARG A 109 -1.90 11.99 8.88
#